data_AF-A0A7S2XJL0-F1
#
_entry.id   AF-A0A7S2XJL0-F1
#
_cell.length_a   1.000
_cell.length_b   1.000
_cell.length_c   1.000
_cell.angle_alpha   90.00
_cell.angle_beta   90.00
_cell.angle_gamma   90.00
#
_symmetry.space_group_name_H-M   'P 1'
#
loop_
_entity.id
_entity.type
_entity.pdbx_description
1 polymer ?
#
loop_
_entity_poly.entity_id
_entity_poly.type
_entity_poly.pdbx_seq_one_letter_code
_entity_poly.pdbx_strand_id
1 'polypeptide(L)'
;MKDGASSEQTRAFVIEAFRRTLMDKESTDYSIRAYALTLPGESTLAEQQDVVDPVAIRKARGTVKKDIARTLQTELKSMYDELTESMKDEEFKVDATSVGKRRLRNVLLEYLCSIKETPEEQKSAAALATAHFEAASGMTDKMAGLQTLSSMDGEGASARDAALEKFYEDANGDALVLNKWFSVQALADLPDVLDRVKALTKHPDFTLTNPNRCRSLISAFTMNSAPFNDESGAGYEFLGALTVDLDKLNPQISSRTAGSLIQWKRYDEKRGALMKAELEKLVSITPISDDLFEVVSRGLK
;
A
#
# COMPACT_ATOMS: atom_id res chain seq x y z
N MET A 1 13.24 -18.08 25.74
CA MET A 1 14.57 -18.68 25.38
C MET A 1 14.47 -20.05 24.69
N LYS A 2 13.28 -20.67 24.54
CA LYS A 2 13.08 -21.87 23.70
C LYS A 2 12.62 -21.56 22.27
N ASP A 3 12.25 -20.32 21.96
CA ASP A 3 11.64 -19.95 20.67
C ASP A 3 12.63 -19.61 19.55
N GLY A 4 13.90 -19.32 19.89
CA GLY A 4 14.91 -18.88 18.91
C GLY A 4 15.25 -19.95 17.86
N ALA A 5 15.54 -21.18 18.30
CA ALA A 5 15.94 -22.27 17.41
C ALA A 5 14.81 -22.73 16.47
N SER A 6 13.56 -22.73 16.96
CA SER A 6 12.39 -23.04 16.13
C SER A 6 12.15 -21.95 15.09
N SER A 7 12.34 -20.68 15.46
CA SER A 7 12.14 -19.56 14.54
C SER A 7 13.17 -19.52 13.40
N GLU A 8 14.42 -19.88 13.69
CA GLU A 8 15.50 -19.92 12.71
C GLU A 8 15.30 -21.06 11.70
N GLN A 9 14.87 -22.23 12.18
CA GLN A 9 14.54 -23.36 11.31
C GLN A 9 13.33 -23.07 10.41
N THR A 10 12.26 -22.47 10.95
CA THR A 10 11.11 -22.03 10.14
C THR A 10 11.54 -21.03 9.07
N ARG A 11 12.39 -20.05 9.42
CA ARG A 11 12.92 -19.07 8.47
C ARG A 11 13.71 -19.74 7.36
N ALA A 12 14.56 -20.71 7.67
CA ALA A 12 15.31 -21.47 6.67
C ALA A 12 14.40 -22.21 5.69
N PHE A 13 13.34 -22.87 6.18
CA PHE A 13 12.36 -23.54 5.32
C PHE A 13 11.60 -22.59 4.41
N VAL A 14 11.21 -21.42 4.93
CA VAL A 14 10.54 -20.39 4.11
C VAL A 14 11.47 -19.91 3.00
N ILE A 15 12.72 -19.55 3.32
CA ILE A 15 13.69 -19.08 2.31
C ILE A 15 13.94 -20.15 1.25
N GLU A 16 14.08 -21.41 1.65
CA GLU A 16 14.29 -22.50 0.71
C GLU A 16 13.07 -22.76 -0.18
N ALA A 17 11.85 -22.67 0.36
CA ALA A 17 10.63 -22.75 -0.45
C ALA A 17 10.56 -21.62 -1.48
N PHE A 18 10.86 -20.38 -1.06
CA PHE A 18 10.94 -19.22 -1.94
C PHE A 18 11.98 -19.41 -3.06
N ARG A 19 13.18 -19.92 -2.71
CA ARG A 19 14.23 -20.21 -3.70
C ARG A 19 13.76 -21.23 -4.72
N ARG A 20 13.12 -22.32 -4.28
CA ARG A 20 12.60 -23.35 -5.20
C ARG A 20 11.54 -22.79 -6.14
N THR A 21 10.58 -22.02 -5.64
CA THR A 21 9.56 -21.38 -6.48
C THR A 21 10.15 -20.38 -7.47
N LEU A 22 11.17 -19.63 -7.04
CA LEU A 22 11.86 -18.67 -7.89
C LEU A 22 12.62 -19.37 -9.02
N MET A 23 13.32 -20.47 -8.71
CA MET A 23 14.18 -21.21 -9.63
C MET A 23 13.46 -22.31 -10.41
N ASP A 24 12.15 -22.48 -10.22
CA ASP A 24 11.32 -23.43 -10.97
C ASP A 24 11.19 -23.00 -12.43
N LYS A 25 12.06 -23.57 -13.28
CA LYS A 25 12.07 -23.39 -14.74
C LYS A 25 11.10 -24.32 -15.47
N GLU A 26 10.56 -25.33 -14.80
CA GLU A 26 9.62 -26.27 -15.40
C GLU A 26 8.19 -25.70 -15.43
N SER A 27 7.85 -24.90 -14.42
CA SER A 27 6.56 -24.21 -14.37
C SER A 27 6.49 -23.04 -15.35
N THR A 28 5.60 -23.16 -16.32
CA THR A 28 5.24 -22.08 -17.26
C THR A 28 4.13 -21.17 -16.73
N ASP A 29 3.55 -21.47 -15.57
CA ASP A 29 2.55 -20.61 -14.92
C ASP A 29 3.23 -19.59 -13.99
N TYR A 30 3.65 -18.48 -14.61
CA TYR A 30 4.24 -17.35 -13.90
C TYR A 30 3.27 -16.71 -12.89
N SER A 31 1.96 -16.83 -13.08
CA SER A 31 0.99 -16.27 -12.13
C SER A 31 1.00 -17.04 -10.82
N ILE A 32 1.00 -18.38 -10.87
CA ILE A 32 1.10 -19.23 -9.67
C ILE A 32 2.39 -18.93 -8.92
N ARG A 33 3.53 -18.83 -9.64
CA ARG A 33 4.82 -18.47 -9.04
C ARG A 33 4.76 -17.10 -8.35
N ALA A 34 4.17 -16.09 -9.00
CA ALA A 34 4.03 -14.77 -8.40
C ALA A 34 3.16 -14.78 -7.13
N TYR A 35 2.03 -15.51 -7.14
CA TYR A 35 1.17 -15.64 -5.96
C TYR A 35 1.88 -16.36 -4.80
N ALA A 36 2.61 -17.44 -5.09
CA ALA A 36 3.38 -18.16 -4.08
C ALA A 36 4.51 -17.31 -3.46
N LEU A 37 5.06 -16.36 -4.21
CA LEU A 37 6.08 -15.42 -3.72
C LEU A 37 5.50 -14.16 -3.06
N THR A 38 4.18 -13.95 -3.08
CA THR A 38 3.55 -12.77 -2.48
C THR A 38 3.28 -13.00 -0.99
N LEU A 39 3.87 -12.18 -0.12
CA LEU A 39 3.56 -12.23 1.31
C LEU A 39 2.11 -11.83 1.58
N PRO A 40 1.44 -12.45 2.57
CA PRO A 40 0.13 -12.02 3.03
C PRO A 40 0.06 -10.50 3.28
N GLY A 41 -1.07 -9.89 2.95
CA GLY A 41 -1.31 -8.47 3.19
C GLY A 41 -1.48 -8.17 4.68
N GLU A 42 -1.31 -6.90 5.06
CA GLU A 42 -1.44 -6.47 6.47
C GLU A 42 -2.84 -6.77 7.03
N SER A 43 -3.90 -6.61 6.22
CA SER A 43 -5.27 -6.95 6.61
C SER A 43 -5.44 -8.44 6.92
N THR A 44 -4.89 -9.32 6.09
CA THR A 44 -4.91 -10.78 6.30
C THR A 44 -4.18 -11.15 7.59
N LEU A 45 -3.05 -10.51 7.88
CA LEU A 45 -2.32 -10.74 9.12
C LEU A 45 -3.10 -10.22 10.33
N ALA A 46 -3.76 -9.06 10.22
CA ALA A 46 -4.59 -8.49 11.28
C ALA A 46 -5.80 -9.37 11.61
N GLU A 47 -6.40 -10.06 10.62
CA GLU A 47 -7.49 -11.02 10.85
C GLU A 47 -7.09 -12.18 11.76
N GLN A 48 -5.81 -12.56 11.78
CA GLN A 48 -5.27 -13.61 12.63
C GLN A 48 -4.92 -13.14 14.06
N GLN A 49 -5.15 -11.86 14.38
CA GLN A 49 -4.87 -11.29 15.69
C GLN A 49 -6.16 -11.02 16.47
N ASP A 50 -6.18 -11.40 17.74
CA ASP A 50 -7.24 -11.03 18.67
C ASP A 50 -7.24 -9.51 18.90
N VAL A 51 -6.05 -8.95 19.16
CA VAL A 51 -5.80 -7.52 19.28
C VAL A 51 -4.80 -7.10 18.21
N VAL A 52 -5.22 -6.20 17.32
CA VAL A 52 -4.46 -5.75 16.16
C VAL A 52 -3.48 -4.66 16.57
N ASP A 53 -2.19 -4.92 16.39
CA ASP A 53 -1.14 -3.89 16.37
C ASP A 53 -0.68 -3.66 14.92
N PRO A 54 -1.17 -2.59 14.26
CA PRO A 54 -0.91 -2.36 12.84
C PRO A 54 0.56 -1.97 12.57
N VAL A 55 1.21 -1.29 13.51
CA VAL A 55 2.61 -0.89 13.40
C VAL A 55 3.51 -2.13 13.53
N ALA A 56 3.21 -3.02 14.48
CA ALA A 56 3.94 -4.27 14.65
C ALA A 56 3.76 -5.21 13.44
N ILE A 57 2.54 -5.33 12.90
CA ILE A 57 2.28 -6.13 11.69
C ILE A 57 3.10 -5.63 10.51
N ARG A 58 3.08 -4.32 10.25
CA ARG A 58 3.87 -3.72 9.16
C ARG A 58 5.35 -3.98 9.34
N LYS A 59 5.87 -3.72 10.54
CA LYS A 59 7.29 -3.92 10.86
C LYS A 59 7.71 -5.39 10.70
N ALA A 60 6.91 -6.33 11.20
CA ALA A 60 7.19 -7.76 11.08
C ALA A 60 7.17 -8.22 9.61
N ARG A 61 6.12 -7.83 8.86
CA ARG A 61 6.01 -8.13 7.42
C ARG A 61 7.17 -7.54 6.63
N GLY A 62 7.53 -6.28 6.89
CA GLY A 62 8.66 -5.61 6.26
C GLY A 62 10.00 -6.29 6.58
N THR A 63 10.18 -6.75 7.82
CA THR A 63 11.38 -7.50 8.24
C THR A 63 11.50 -8.80 7.45
N VAL A 64 10.44 -9.61 7.38
CA VAL A 64 10.43 -10.86 6.60
C VAL A 64 10.68 -10.59 5.12
N LYS A 65 10.05 -9.56 4.53
CA LYS A 65 10.25 -9.19 3.12
C LYS A 65 11.72 -8.88 2.83
N LYS A 66 12.35 -8.05 3.66
CA LYS A 66 13.75 -7.66 3.52
C LYS A 66 14.71 -8.82 3.76
N ASP A 67 14.40 -9.67 4.72
CA ASP A 67 15.20 -10.87 5.03
C ASP A 67 15.25 -11.84 3.84
N ILE A 68 14.10 -12.08 3.20
CA ILE A 68 14.01 -12.87 1.97
C ILE A 68 14.78 -12.16 0.85
N ALA A 69 14.56 -10.86 0.65
CA ALA A 69 15.20 -10.08 -0.39
C ALA A 69 16.73 -10.09 -0.29
N ARG A 70 17.28 -9.88 0.91
CA ARG A 70 18.74 -9.92 1.15
C ARG A 70 19.31 -11.32 0.94
N THR A 71 18.60 -12.37 1.39
CA THR A 71 19.11 -13.75 1.29
C THR A 71 19.10 -14.28 -0.14
N LEU A 72 18.10 -13.87 -0.94
CA LEU A 72 17.90 -14.33 -2.33
C LEU A 72 18.21 -13.24 -3.36
N GLN A 73 18.99 -12.23 -3.00
CA GLN A 73 19.16 -11.02 -3.82
C GLN A 73 19.64 -11.34 -5.24
N THR A 74 20.63 -12.22 -5.34
CA THR A 74 21.21 -12.63 -6.63
C THR A 74 20.18 -13.36 -7.48
N GLU A 75 19.46 -14.33 -6.92
CA GLU A 75 18.44 -15.10 -7.65
C GLU A 75 17.25 -14.20 -8.06
N LEU A 76 16.79 -13.32 -7.17
CA LEU A 76 15.70 -12.38 -7.44
C LEU A 76 16.07 -11.44 -8.59
N LYS A 77 17.31 -10.90 -8.57
CA LYS A 77 17.80 -10.01 -9.63
C LYS A 77 17.95 -10.75 -10.95
N SER A 78 18.50 -11.95 -10.95
CA SER A 78 18.64 -12.78 -12.16
C SER A 78 17.28 -13.04 -12.82
N MET A 79 16.28 -13.47 -12.05
CA MET A 79 14.94 -13.72 -12.60
C MET A 79 14.25 -12.43 -13.08
N TYR A 80 14.41 -11.32 -12.35
CA TYR A 80 13.88 -10.03 -12.77
C TYR A 80 14.48 -9.58 -14.12
N ASP A 81 15.79 -9.74 -14.29
CA ASP A 81 16.50 -9.39 -15.53
C ASP A 81 16.12 -10.34 -16.67
N GLU A 82 16.04 -11.65 -16.44
CA GLU A 82 15.58 -12.64 -17.41
C GLU A 82 14.17 -12.32 -17.92
N LEU A 83 13.23 -12.01 -17.01
CA LEU A 83 11.87 -11.61 -17.38
C LEU A 83 11.87 -10.30 -18.17
N THR A 84 12.67 -9.32 -17.74
CA THR A 84 12.78 -8.02 -18.40
C THR A 84 13.28 -8.15 -19.83
N GLU A 85 14.35 -8.91 -20.04
CA GLU A 85 14.90 -9.15 -21.37
C GLU A 85 13.93 -9.95 -22.24
N SER A 86 13.27 -10.98 -21.68
CA SER A 86 12.29 -11.79 -22.41
C SER A 86 11.07 -11.01 -22.93
N MET A 87 10.85 -9.80 -22.42
CA MET A 87 9.68 -8.97 -22.72
C MET A 87 10.01 -7.73 -23.55
N LYS A 88 11.29 -7.43 -23.79
CA LYS A 88 11.75 -6.14 -24.35
C LYS A 88 11.20 -5.84 -25.74
N ASP A 89 11.12 -6.87 -26.59
CA ASP A 89 10.65 -6.77 -27.99
C ASP A 89 9.32 -7.51 -28.20
N GLU A 90 8.64 -7.93 -27.13
CA GLU A 90 7.33 -8.57 -27.22
C GLU A 90 6.24 -7.51 -27.43
N GLU A 91 5.37 -7.72 -28.41
CA GLU A 91 4.15 -6.93 -28.57
C GLU A 91 3.29 -7.01 -27.30
N PHE A 92 2.70 -5.89 -26.89
CA PHE A 92 1.86 -5.85 -25.69
C PHE A 92 0.64 -6.78 -25.82
N LYS A 93 0.55 -7.78 -24.94
CA LYS A 93 -0.55 -8.75 -24.91
C LYS A 93 -1.16 -8.90 -23.52
N VAL A 94 -2.44 -9.25 -23.52
CA VAL A 94 -3.26 -9.55 -22.33
C VAL A 94 -3.65 -11.03 -22.30
N ASP A 95 -2.73 -11.91 -22.69
CA ASP A 95 -2.85 -13.36 -22.49
C ASP A 95 -2.30 -13.78 -21.11
N ALA A 96 -2.62 -15.01 -20.69
CA ALA A 96 -2.27 -15.53 -19.37
C ALA A 96 -0.74 -15.51 -19.10
N THR A 97 0.07 -15.86 -20.10
CA THR A 97 1.53 -15.90 -19.98
C THR A 97 2.10 -14.51 -19.83
N SER A 98 1.70 -13.57 -20.71
CA SER A 98 2.17 -12.18 -20.68
C SER A 98 1.77 -11.47 -19.38
N VAL A 99 0.54 -11.70 -18.89
CA VAL A 99 0.09 -11.19 -17.59
C VAL A 99 0.88 -11.82 -16.44
N GLY A 100 1.13 -13.13 -16.50
CA GLY A 100 1.91 -13.84 -15.50
C GLY A 100 3.35 -13.34 -15.39
N LYS A 101 4.05 -13.16 -16.53
CA LYS A 101 5.41 -12.60 -16.56
C LYS A 101 5.46 -11.22 -15.88
N ARG A 102 4.54 -10.32 -16.23
CA ARG A 102 4.41 -8.99 -15.60
C ARG A 102 4.19 -9.10 -14.09
N ARG A 103 3.24 -9.94 -13.66
CA ARG A 103 2.94 -10.12 -12.24
C ARG A 103 4.16 -10.62 -11.47
N LEU A 104 4.85 -11.64 -11.99
CA LEU A 104 6.06 -12.16 -11.35
C LEU A 104 7.14 -11.08 -11.29
N ARG A 105 7.44 -10.41 -12.40
CA ARG A 105 8.43 -9.34 -12.45
C ARG A 105 8.15 -8.23 -11.43
N ASN A 106 6.88 -7.85 -11.25
CA ASN A 106 6.49 -6.78 -10.33
C ASN A 106 6.62 -7.22 -8.86
N VAL A 107 6.33 -8.49 -8.54
CA VAL A 107 6.63 -9.05 -7.21
C VAL A 107 8.13 -9.03 -6.93
N LEU A 108 8.97 -9.36 -7.93
CA LEU A 108 10.43 -9.33 -7.77
C LEU A 108 10.97 -7.91 -7.59
N LEU A 109 10.45 -6.93 -8.35
CA LEU A 109 10.76 -5.51 -8.18
C LEU A 109 10.52 -5.07 -6.73
N GLU A 110 9.36 -5.46 -6.19
CA GLU A 110 8.95 -5.16 -4.83
C GLU A 110 9.90 -5.71 -3.75
N TYR A 111 10.50 -6.88 -3.96
CA TYR A 111 11.53 -7.43 -3.07
C TYR A 111 12.86 -6.69 -3.23
N LEU A 112 13.33 -6.53 -4.47
CA LEU A 112 14.61 -5.89 -4.76
C LEU A 112 14.66 -4.45 -4.21
N CYS A 113 13.58 -3.70 -4.37
CA CYS A 113 13.46 -2.33 -3.88
C CYS A 113 13.11 -2.22 -2.39
N SER A 114 12.93 -3.34 -1.68
CA SER A 114 12.78 -3.34 -0.22
C SER A 114 14.12 -3.23 0.52
N ILE A 115 15.23 -3.52 -0.15
CA ILE A 115 16.60 -3.35 0.38
C ILE A 115 16.99 -1.88 0.18
N LYS A 116 16.87 -1.08 1.24
CA LYS A 116 17.05 0.39 1.18
C LYS A 116 17.47 1.01 2.52
N GLU A 117 18.29 0.31 3.30
CA GLU A 117 18.69 0.76 4.64
C GLU A 117 19.89 1.71 4.63
N THR A 118 20.69 1.69 3.57
CA THR A 118 21.82 2.60 3.36
C THR A 118 21.54 3.59 2.23
N PRO A 119 22.19 4.77 2.20
CA PRO A 119 22.08 5.72 1.09
C PRO A 119 22.36 5.08 -0.29
N GLU A 120 23.33 4.18 -0.38
CA GLU A 120 23.69 3.47 -1.62
C GLU A 120 22.61 2.48 -2.05
N GLU A 121 22.02 1.74 -1.10
CA GLU A 121 20.89 0.85 -1.38
C GLU A 121 19.65 1.65 -1.80
N GLN A 122 19.37 2.78 -1.15
CA GLN A 122 18.28 3.70 -1.54
C GLN A 122 18.44 4.18 -2.98
N LYS A 123 19.64 4.62 -3.37
CA LYS A 123 19.94 5.02 -4.77
C LYS A 123 19.72 3.88 -5.74
N SER A 124 20.20 2.68 -5.41
CA SER A 124 20.10 1.50 -6.26
C SER A 124 18.65 1.06 -6.46
N ALA A 125 17.86 1.04 -5.37
CA ALA A 125 16.44 0.73 -5.40
C ALA A 125 15.64 1.77 -6.19
N ALA A 126 15.92 3.07 -5.97
CA ALA A 126 15.31 4.15 -6.72
C ALA A 126 15.62 4.05 -8.22
N ALA A 127 16.88 3.83 -8.59
CA ALA A 127 17.28 3.67 -9.99
C ALA A 127 16.59 2.47 -10.68
N LEU A 128 16.50 1.33 -10.00
CA LEU A 128 15.81 0.15 -10.51
C LEU A 128 14.32 0.42 -10.73
N ALA A 129 13.66 1.05 -9.76
CA ALA A 129 12.23 1.37 -9.83
C ALA A 129 11.92 2.45 -10.88
N THR A 130 12.79 3.45 -11.04
CA THR A 130 12.70 4.46 -12.11
C THR A 130 12.82 3.81 -13.48
N ALA A 131 13.84 2.96 -13.69
CA ALA A 131 13.99 2.25 -14.95
C ALA A 131 12.77 1.37 -15.28
N HIS A 132 12.20 0.70 -14.27
CA HIS A 132 10.97 -0.08 -14.44
C HIS A 132 9.77 0.81 -14.82
N PHE A 133 9.61 1.95 -14.14
CA PHE A 133 8.53 2.90 -14.40
C PHE A 133 8.60 3.52 -15.80
N GLU A 134 9.79 3.91 -16.25
CA GLU A 134 10.02 4.54 -17.55
C GLU A 134 9.90 3.56 -18.71
N ALA A 135 10.38 2.32 -18.53
CA ALA A 135 10.29 1.28 -19.56
C ALA A 135 8.90 0.62 -19.65
N ALA A 136 7.97 0.95 -18.76
CA ALA A 136 6.66 0.30 -18.70
C ALA A 136 5.80 0.61 -19.95
N SER A 137 5.45 -0.42 -20.70
CA SER A 137 4.56 -0.33 -21.87
C SER A 137 3.07 -0.33 -21.55
N GLY A 138 2.70 -0.67 -20.31
CA GLY A 138 1.30 -0.75 -19.87
C GLY A 138 1.12 -0.33 -18.41
N MET A 139 -0.14 -0.02 -18.07
CA MET A 139 -0.49 0.52 -16.75
C MET A 139 -0.13 -0.42 -15.59
N THR A 140 -0.11 -1.75 -15.78
CA THR A 140 0.27 -2.70 -14.73
C THR A 140 1.69 -2.49 -14.22
N ASP A 141 2.66 -2.39 -15.12
CA ASP A 141 4.07 -2.22 -14.76
C ASP A 141 4.36 -0.77 -14.37
N LYS A 142 3.71 0.18 -15.04
CA LYS A 142 3.83 1.61 -14.69
C LYS A 142 3.34 1.86 -13.27
N MET A 143 2.24 1.23 -12.85
CA MET A 143 1.74 1.31 -11.48
C MET A 143 2.65 0.59 -10.48
N ALA A 144 3.24 -0.55 -10.83
CA ALA A 144 4.18 -1.25 -9.94
C ALA A 144 5.44 -0.41 -9.67
N GLY A 145 6.01 0.18 -10.73
CA GLY A 145 7.12 1.13 -10.62
C GLY A 145 6.75 2.35 -9.78
N LEU A 146 5.60 2.99 -10.06
CA LEU A 146 5.12 4.15 -9.32
C LEU A 146 4.84 3.84 -7.84
N GLN A 147 4.21 2.71 -7.53
CA GLN A 147 3.97 2.27 -6.15
C GLN A 147 5.29 2.09 -5.39
N THR A 148 6.27 1.46 -6.03
CA THR A 148 7.60 1.26 -5.45
C THR A 148 8.30 2.60 -5.19
N LEU A 149 8.27 3.51 -6.16
CA LEU A 149 8.85 4.86 -6.05
C LEU A 149 8.14 5.71 -5.01
N SER A 150 6.80 5.62 -4.91
CA SER A 150 5.97 6.43 -4.00
C SER A 150 6.37 6.32 -2.53
N SER A 151 6.98 5.21 -2.15
CA SER A 151 7.43 4.90 -0.78
C SER A 151 8.94 5.10 -0.59
N MET A 152 9.63 5.75 -1.52
CA MET A 152 11.06 6.06 -1.39
C MET A 152 11.26 7.36 -0.60
N ASP A 153 12.22 7.33 0.31
CA ASP A 153 12.70 8.44 1.13
C ASP A 153 14.21 8.63 0.96
N GLY A 154 14.82 9.55 1.71
CA GLY A 154 16.26 9.80 1.66
C GLY A 154 16.77 10.07 0.25
N GLU A 155 17.78 9.31 -0.18
CA GLU A 155 18.38 9.43 -1.52
C GLU A 155 17.45 9.00 -2.67
N GLY A 156 16.32 8.35 -2.37
CA GLY A 156 15.29 8.01 -3.35
C GLY A 156 14.17 9.05 -3.47
N ALA A 157 14.14 10.08 -2.61
CA ALA A 157 13.05 11.05 -2.55
C ALA A 157 12.88 11.85 -3.86
N SER A 158 13.98 12.25 -4.51
CA SER A 158 13.91 12.97 -5.79
C SER A 158 13.33 12.09 -6.91
N ALA A 159 13.65 10.80 -6.93
CA ALA A 159 13.10 9.87 -7.92
C ALA A 159 11.59 9.65 -7.70
N ARG A 160 11.15 9.56 -6.43
CA ARG A 160 9.74 9.54 -6.06
C ARG A 160 8.99 10.76 -6.61
N ASP A 161 9.48 11.95 -6.30
CA ASP A 161 8.78 13.19 -6.62
C ASP A 161 8.72 13.40 -8.14
N ALA A 162 9.81 13.11 -8.86
CA ALA A 162 9.83 13.14 -10.33
C ALA A 162 8.85 12.13 -10.96
N ALA A 163 8.74 10.91 -10.42
CA ALA A 163 7.82 9.91 -10.95
C ALA A 163 6.34 10.26 -10.67
N LEU A 164 6.05 10.85 -9.51
CA LEU A 164 4.71 11.34 -9.17
C LEU A 164 4.31 12.50 -10.09
N GLU A 165 5.21 13.45 -10.33
CA GLU A 165 4.99 14.56 -11.26
C GLU A 165 4.78 14.04 -12.69
N LYS A 166 5.68 13.18 -13.18
CA LYS A 166 5.57 12.62 -14.52
C LYS A 166 4.28 11.83 -14.73
N PHE A 167 3.84 11.04 -13.74
CA PHE A 167 2.59 10.29 -13.84
C PHE A 167 1.37 11.22 -13.83
N TYR A 168 1.43 12.32 -13.08
CA TYR A 168 0.38 13.34 -13.06
C TYR A 168 0.28 14.07 -14.41
N GLU A 169 1.41 14.48 -14.98
CA GLU A 169 1.47 15.08 -16.32
C GLU A 169 0.97 14.13 -17.41
N ASP A 170 1.41 12.86 -17.37
CA ASP A 170 0.98 11.82 -18.31
C ASP A 170 -0.51 11.51 -18.20
N ALA A 171 -1.12 11.73 -17.02
CA ALA A 171 -2.55 11.57 -16.86
C ALA A 171 -3.31 12.61 -17.69
N ASN A 172 -2.74 13.80 -17.93
CA ASN A 172 -3.31 14.86 -18.77
C ASN A 172 -4.81 15.12 -18.48
N GLY A 173 -5.17 15.18 -17.20
CA GLY A 173 -6.55 15.39 -16.75
C GLY A 173 -7.46 14.15 -16.78
N ASP A 174 -6.96 12.96 -17.17
CA ASP A 174 -7.75 11.72 -17.11
C ASP A 174 -8.14 11.40 -15.66
N ALA A 175 -9.44 11.43 -15.39
CA ALA A 175 -9.97 11.27 -14.05
C ALA A 175 -9.62 9.90 -13.42
N LEU A 176 -9.61 8.82 -14.20
CA LEU A 176 -9.34 7.47 -13.70
C LEU A 176 -7.85 7.27 -13.40
N VAL A 177 -6.97 7.80 -14.24
CA VAL A 177 -5.51 7.77 -14.01
C VAL A 177 -5.16 8.62 -12.80
N LEU A 178 -5.74 9.82 -12.67
CA LEU A 178 -5.54 10.66 -11.49
C LEU A 178 -6.04 9.99 -10.19
N ASN A 179 -7.08 9.16 -10.22
CA ASN A 179 -7.49 8.39 -9.04
C ASN A 179 -6.38 7.41 -8.61
N LYS A 180 -5.67 6.80 -9.57
CA LYS A 180 -4.52 5.94 -9.26
C LYS A 180 -3.39 6.75 -8.63
N TRP A 181 -3.13 7.95 -9.16
CA TRP A 181 -2.12 8.87 -8.63
C TRP A 181 -2.38 9.28 -7.18
N PHE A 182 -3.63 9.63 -6.83
CA PHE A 182 -4.01 9.89 -5.43
C PHE A 182 -3.85 8.64 -4.55
N SER A 183 -4.31 7.49 -5.04
CA SER A 183 -4.30 6.23 -4.26
C SER A 183 -2.89 5.78 -3.91
N VAL A 184 -1.96 5.89 -4.87
CA VAL A 184 -0.56 5.50 -4.65
C VAL A 184 0.10 6.34 -3.56
N GLN A 185 -0.16 7.64 -3.54
CA GLN A 185 0.38 8.52 -2.50
C GLN A 185 -0.23 8.27 -1.14
N ALA A 186 -1.54 7.99 -1.08
CA ALA A 186 -2.25 7.69 0.17
C ALA A 186 -1.79 6.36 0.82
N LEU A 187 -1.37 5.41 -0.02
CA LEU A 187 -0.89 4.08 0.38
C LEU A 187 0.63 4.01 0.58
N ALA A 188 1.37 5.10 0.35
CA ALA A 188 2.81 5.11 0.46
C ALA A 188 3.28 4.77 1.90
N ASP A 189 4.38 4.03 1.99
CA ASP A 189 5.05 3.70 3.25
C ASP A 189 6.09 4.78 3.57
N LEU A 190 5.58 5.96 3.97
CA LEU A 190 6.38 7.12 4.37
C LEU A 190 5.94 7.62 5.75
N PRO A 191 6.88 8.12 6.58
CA PRO A 191 6.53 8.65 7.91
C PRO A 191 5.64 9.90 7.85
N ASP A 192 5.72 10.70 6.78
CA ASP A 192 4.96 11.93 6.56
C ASP A 192 3.68 11.72 5.72
N VAL A 193 3.26 10.48 5.48
CA VAL A 193 2.15 10.19 4.55
C VAL A 193 0.84 10.88 4.91
N LEU A 194 0.52 11.05 6.20
CA LEU A 194 -0.68 11.78 6.63
C LEU A 194 -0.62 13.25 6.20
N ASP A 195 0.54 13.90 6.33
CA ASP A 195 0.71 15.30 5.92
C ASP A 195 0.63 15.45 4.39
N ARG A 196 1.19 14.48 3.65
CA ARG A 196 1.05 14.41 2.19
C ARG A 196 -0.42 14.25 1.79
N VAL A 197 -1.17 13.36 2.45
CA VAL A 197 -2.61 13.17 2.21
C VAL A 197 -3.40 14.45 2.51
N LYS A 198 -3.12 15.12 3.65
CA LYS A 198 -3.72 16.42 3.98
C LYS A 198 -3.42 17.47 2.91
N ALA A 199 -2.19 17.54 2.39
CA ALA A 199 -1.85 18.45 1.31
C ALA A 199 -2.62 18.13 0.02
N LEU A 200 -2.78 16.84 -0.32
CA LEU A 200 -3.52 16.40 -1.50
C LEU A 200 -5.03 16.74 -1.43
N THR A 201 -5.61 16.90 -0.24
CA THR A 201 -7.00 17.41 -0.12
C THR A 201 -7.18 18.84 -0.64
N LYS A 202 -6.08 19.58 -0.82
CA LYS A 202 -6.04 20.95 -1.35
C LYS A 202 -5.58 21.00 -2.81
N HIS A 203 -5.30 19.84 -3.42
CA HIS A 203 -4.85 19.76 -4.80
C HIS A 203 -5.97 20.19 -5.77
N PRO A 204 -5.70 20.91 -6.87
CA PRO A 204 -6.72 21.40 -7.80
C PRO A 204 -7.60 20.29 -8.39
N ASP A 205 -7.04 19.09 -8.63
CA ASP A 205 -7.81 17.93 -9.11
C ASP A 205 -8.53 17.14 -8.02
N PHE A 206 -8.43 17.55 -6.76
CA PHE A 206 -9.16 16.92 -5.66
C PHE A 206 -10.44 17.71 -5.35
N THR A 207 -11.54 16.98 -5.18
CA THR A 207 -12.80 17.55 -4.69
C THR A 207 -13.58 16.52 -3.91
N LEU A 208 -14.17 16.94 -2.78
CA LEU A 208 -15.04 16.12 -1.95
C LEU A 208 -16.38 15.79 -2.62
N THR A 209 -16.79 16.55 -3.64
CA THR A 209 -18.03 16.27 -4.38
C THR A 209 -17.88 15.10 -5.35
N ASN A 210 -16.65 14.67 -5.66
CA ASN A 210 -16.39 13.52 -6.51
C ASN A 210 -16.17 12.26 -5.65
N PRO A 211 -17.08 11.27 -5.70
CA PRO A 211 -16.96 10.05 -4.91
C PRO A 211 -15.68 9.25 -5.17
N ASN A 212 -15.23 9.23 -6.42
CA ASN A 212 -14.03 8.49 -6.79
C ASN A 212 -12.77 9.18 -6.26
N ARG A 213 -12.73 10.52 -6.18
CA ARG A 213 -11.63 11.26 -5.55
C ARG A 213 -11.56 10.98 -4.05
N CYS A 214 -12.70 11.03 -3.37
CA CYS A 214 -12.80 10.66 -1.95
C CYS A 214 -12.29 9.24 -1.70
N ARG A 215 -12.75 8.27 -2.51
CA ARG A 215 -12.28 6.88 -2.42
C ARG A 215 -10.77 6.77 -2.66
N SER A 216 -10.28 7.46 -3.69
CA SER A 216 -8.88 7.36 -4.10
C SER A 216 -7.88 8.01 -3.14
N LEU A 217 -8.30 8.96 -2.32
CA LEU A 217 -7.40 9.62 -1.37
C LEU A 217 -7.73 9.23 0.08
N ILE A 218 -8.97 9.50 0.50
CA ILE A 218 -9.40 9.37 1.90
C ILE A 218 -9.56 7.90 2.25
N SER A 219 -10.38 7.15 1.50
CA SER A 219 -10.57 5.72 1.79
C SER A 219 -9.25 4.95 1.61
N ALA A 220 -8.46 5.28 0.59
CA ALA A 220 -7.13 4.71 0.40
C ALA A 220 -6.22 4.94 1.62
N PHE A 221 -6.20 6.14 2.19
CA PHE A 221 -5.42 6.41 3.40
C PHE A 221 -5.88 5.55 4.60
N THR A 222 -7.20 5.34 4.78
CA THR A 222 -7.68 4.45 5.86
C THR A 222 -7.24 2.99 5.69
N MET A 223 -6.93 2.56 4.47
CA MET A 223 -6.37 1.23 4.18
C MET A 223 -4.86 1.17 4.45
N ASN A 224 -4.17 2.31 4.54
CA ASN A 224 -2.79 2.39 4.98
C ASN A 224 -2.75 2.24 6.51
N SER A 225 -2.86 0.98 6.96
CA SER A 225 -3.25 0.65 8.34
C SER A 225 -2.33 1.24 9.40
N ALA A 226 -1.00 1.17 9.25
CA ALA A 226 -0.09 1.67 10.29
C ALA A 226 -0.14 3.21 10.48
N PRO A 227 -0.09 4.05 9.42
CA PRO A 227 -0.20 5.50 9.55
C PRO A 227 -1.60 5.98 9.90
N PHE A 228 -2.65 5.32 9.39
CA PHE A 228 -4.02 5.65 9.78
C PHE A 228 -4.26 5.40 11.27
N ASN A 229 -3.71 4.28 11.76
CA ASN A 229 -3.76 3.89 13.17
C ASN A 229 -2.49 4.27 13.93
N ASP A 230 -1.88 5.40 13.59
CA ASP A 230 -0.77 5.92 14.38
C ASP A 230 -1.22 6.17 15.83
N GLU A 231 -0.32 5.96 16.77
CA GLU A 231 -0.65 6.02 18.20
C GLU A 231 -1.05 7.43 18.68
N SER A 232 -0.77 8.48 17.90
CA SER A 232 -1.24 9.83 18.16
C SER A 232 -2.75 10.02 17.93
N GLY A 233 -3.39 9.15 17.14
CA GLY A 233 -4.78 9.31 16.71
C GLY A 233 -5.01 10.38 15.64
N ALA A 234 -3.94 11.00 15.10
CA ALA A 234 -4.06 12.06 14.10
C ALA A 234 -4.77 11.62 12.81
N GLY A 235 -4.67 10.33 12.46
CA GLY A 235 -5.43 9.75 11.34
C GLY A 235 -6.94 9.72 11.60
N TYR A 236 -7.36 9.47 12.83
CA TYR A 236 -8.76 9.45 13.23
C TYR A 236 -9.36 10.86 13.22
N GLU A 237 -8.66 11.82 13.82
CA GLU A 237 -9.09 13.23 13.83
C GLU A 237 -9.22 13.79 12.41
N PHE A 238 -8.25 13.48 11.55
CA PHE A 238 -8.29 13.87 10.14
C PHE A 238 -9.51 13.27 9.42
N LEU A 239 -9.79 11.98 9.64
CA LEU A 239 -10.91 11.30 9.03
C LEU A 239 -12.25 11.84 9.55
N GLY A 240 -12.35 12.11 10.85
CA GLY A 240 -13.56 12.65 11.48
C GLY A 240 -13.89 14.04 10.96
N ALA A 241 -12.90 14.95 10.90
CA ALA A 241 -13.07 16.28 10.32
C ALA A 241 -13.57 16.22 8.87
N LEU A 242 -12.96 15.38 8.04
CA LEU A 242 -13.41 15.19 6.65
C LEU A 242 -14.79 14.54 6.56
N THR A 243 -15.14 13.66 7.49
CA THR A 243 -16.45 13.01 7.54
C THR A 243 -17.55 14.04 7.78
N VAL A 244 -17.32 15.05 8.64
CA VAL A 244 -18.27 16.16 8.88
C VAL A 244 -18.56 16.93 7.59
N ASP A 245 -17.52 17.24 6.81
CA ASP A 245 -17.69 17.98 5.57
C ASP A 245 -18.29 17.12 4.47
N LEU A 246 -17.92 15.84 4.40
CA LEU A 246 -18.54 14.87 3.51
C LEU A 246 -20.02 14.67 3.80
N ASP A 247 -20.44 14.73 5.07
CA ASP A 247 -21.83 14.48 5.44
C ASP A 247 -22.79 15.51 4.84
N LYS A 248 -22.34 16.77 4.77
CA LYS A 248 -23.08 17.88 4.15
C LYS A 248 -23.24 17.71 2.64
N LEU A 249 -22.32 16.98 2.00
CA LEU A 249 -22.22 16.86 0.54
C LEU A 249 -22.76 15.52 0.02
N ASN A 250 -22.47 14.45 0.74
CA ASN A 250 -22.77 13.08 0.36
C ASN A 250 -22.81 12.14 1.59
N PRO A 251 -23.98 12.01 2.25
CA PRO A 251 -24.22 11.11 3.39
C PRO A 251 -23.80 9.64 3.18
N GLN A 252 -23.89 9.13 1.96
CA GLN A 252 -23.51 7.74 1.65
C GLN A 252 -21.98 7.54 1.67
N ILE A 253 -21.22 8.61 1.39
CA ILE A 253 -19.76 8.57 1.44
C ILE A 253 -19.27 8.84 2.85
N SER A 254 -19.87 9.79 3.57
CA SER A 254 -19.53 10.06 4.97
C SER A 254 -19.73 8.80 5.82
N SER A 255 -20.88 8.13 5.70
CA SER A 255 -21.18 6.88 6.41
C SER A 255 -20.18 5.75 6.10
N ARG A 256 -19.83 5.55 4.82
CA ARG A 256 -18.78 4.57 4.44
C ARG A 256 -17.41 4.94 5.00
N THR A 257 -17.08 6.22 5.01
CA THR A 257 -15.80 6.75 5.53
C THR A 257 -15.70 6.56 7.04
N ALA A 258 -16.77 6.86 7.78
CA ALA A 258 -16.88 6.60 9.22
C ALA A 258 -16.77 5.10 9.56
N GLY A 259 -17.10 4.22 8.61
CA GLY A 259 -16.94 2.77 8.73
C GLY A 259 -15.53 2.32 9.14
N SER A 260 -14.48 3.08 8.81
CA SER A 260 -13.11 2.73 9.21
C SER A 260 -12.85 2.89 10.73
N LEU A 261 -13.68 3.66 11.45
CA LEU A 261 -13.55 3.88 12.90
C LEU A 261 -14.33 2.85 13.73
N ILE A 262 -15.26 2.09 13.13
CA ILE A 262 -16.15 1.18 13.88
C ILE A 262 -15.43 -0.06 14.43
N GLN A 263 -14.23 -0.35 13.93
CA GLN A 263 -13.44 -1.50 14.35
C GLN A 263 -12.62 -1.25 15.62
N TRP A 264 -12.94 -0.20 16.40
CA TRP A 264 -12.19 0.22 17.59
C TRP A 264 -11.96 -0.89 18.63
N LYS A 265 -12.86 -1.88 18.72
CA LYS A 265 -12.73 -3.06 19.60
C LYS A 265 -11.63 -4.05 19.18
N ARG A 266 -11.13 -3.95 17.94
CA ARG A 266 -10.06 -4.83 17.41
C ARG A 266 -8.67 -4.34 17.77
N TYR A 267 -8.51 -3.11 18.23
CA TYR A 267 -7.21 -2.51 18.54
C TYR A 267 -6.95 -2.47 20.04
N ASP A 268 -5.72 -2.12 20.42
CA ASP A 268 -5.37 -1.87 21.83
C ASP A 268 -6.22 -0.76 22.46
N GLU A 269 -6.23 -0.71 23.80
CA GLU A 269 -7.07 0.21 24.58
C GLU A 269 -6.88 1.68 24.17
N LYS A 270 -5.63 2.10 23.90
CA LYS A 270 -5.32 3.49 23.54
C LYS A 270 -5.92 3.84 22.18
N ARG A 271 -5.67 3.04 21.15
CA ARG A 271 -6.23 3.26 19.80
C ARG A 271 -7.76 3.14 19.79
N GLY A 272 -8.30 2.13 20.48
CA GLY A 272 -9.73 1.91 20.59
C GLY A 272 -10.45 3.09 21.24
N ALA A 273 -9.88 3.66 22.32
CA ALA A 273 -10.42 4.86 22.96
C ALA A 273 -10.42 6.08 22.03
N LEU A 274 -9.36 6.29 21.25
CA LEU A 274 -9.26 7.42 20.31
C LEU A 274 -10.27 7.30 19.16
N MET A 275 -10.40 6.11 18.55
CA MET A 275 -11.41 5.86 17.52
C MET A 275 -12.83 6.05 18.06
N LYS A 276 -13.10 5.53 19.26
CA LYS A 276 -14.41 5.66 19.91
C LYS A 276 -14.73 7.12 20.22
N ALA A 277 -13.77 7.89 20.73
CA ALA A 277 -13.94 9.32 20.97
C ALA A 277 -14.29 10.06 19.67
N GLU A 278 -13.70 9.69 18.54
CA GLU A 278 -14.04 10.29 17.25
C GLU A 278 -15.46 9.91 16.78
N LEU A 279 -15.89 8.65 16.98
CA LEU A 279 -17.28 8.25 16.74
C LEU A 279 -18.28 9.02 17.62
N GLU A 280 -17.93 9.25 18.90
CA GLU A 280 -18.74 10.05 19.83
C GLU A 280 -18.84 11.52 19.40
N LYS A 281 -17.76 12.10 18.85
CA LYS A 281 -17.83 13.42 18.23
C LYS A 281 -18.75 13.41 17.02
N LEU A 282 -18.60 12.44 16.11
CA LEU A 282 -19.39 12.35 14.88
C LEU A 282 -20.90 12.23 15.17
N VAL A 283 -21.31 11.39 16.11
CA VAL A 283 -22.74 11.23 16.46
C VAL A 283 -23.36 12.49 17.06
N SER A 284 -22.54 13.38 17.63
CA SER A 284 -22.99 14.63 18.26
C SER A 284 -23.15 15.81 17.30
N ILE A 285 -22.78 15.65 16.01
CA ILE A 285 -22.88 16.73 15.02
C ILE A 285 -24.35 17.10 14.79
N THR A 286 -24.62 18.39 14.54
CA THR A 286 -25.95 18.88 14.20
C THR A 286 -25.86 19.90 13.06
N PRO A 287 -26.61 19.74 11.95
CA PRO A 287 -27.38 18.54 11.59
C PRO A 287 -26.43 17.39 11.21
N ILE A 288 -26.79 16.16 11.60
CA ILE A 288 -26.18 14.91 11.12
C ILE A 288 -27.15 14.24 10.15
N SER A 289 -26.64 13.62 9.09
CA SER A 289 -27.46 12.83 8.18
C SER A 289 -27.91 11.50 8.81
N ASP A 290 -29.04 10.97 8.33
CA ASP A 290 -29.55 9.67 8.77
C ASP A 290 -28.54 8.54 8.48
N ASP A 291 -27.91 8.55 7.30
CA ASP A 291 -26.89 7.57 6.89
C ASP A 291 -25.70 7.55 7.87
N LEU A 292 -25.15 8.72 8.20
CA LEU A 292 -24.01 8.82 9.10
C LEU A 292 -24.42 8.44 10.53
N PHE A 293 -25.56 8.96 11.01
CA PHE A 293 -26.09 8.66 12.33
C PHE A 293 -26.29 7.15 12.54
N GLU A 294 -26.84 6.43 11.56
CA GLU A 294 -27.04 4.98 11.65
C GLU A 294 -25.70 4.24 11.83
N VAL A 295 -24.69 4.58 11.03
CA VAL A 295 -23.38 3.92 11.09
C VAL A 295 -22.65 4.20 12.39
N VAL A 296 -22.56 5.46 12.82
CA VAL A 296 -21.81 5.82 14.04
C VAL A 296 -22.51 5.33 15.31
N SER A 297 -23.85 5.42 15.37
CA SER A 297 -24.62 4.95 16.53
C SER A 297 -24.55 3.44 16.69
N ARG A 298 -24.50 2.70 15.58
CA ARG A 298 -24.27 1.25 15.60
C ARG A 298 -22.82 0.93 15.94
N GLY A 299 -21.86 1.68 15.40
CA GLY A 299 -20.42 1.47 15.67
C GLY A 299 -20.02 1.72 17.13
N LEU A 300 -20.76 2.57 17.85
CA LEU A 300 -20.53 2.81 19.29
C LEU A 300 -21.01 1.67 20.21
N LYS A 301 -21.83 0.74 19.70
CA LYS A 301 -22.35 -0.41 20.45
C LYS A 301 -21.36 -1.57 20.47
#